data_AF-A0A3S9HN40-F1
#
_entry.id   AF-A0A3S9HN40-F1
#
_cell.length_a   1.000
_cell.length_b   1.000
_cell.length_c   1.000
_cell.angle_alpha   90.00
_cell.angle_beta   90.00
_cell.angle_gamma   90.00
#
_symmetry.space_group_name_H-M   'P 1'
#
loop_
_entity.id
_entity.type
_entity.pdbx_description
1 polymer ?
#
loop_
_entity_poly.entity_id
_entity_poly.type
_entity_poly.pdbx_seq_one_letter_code
_entity_poly.pdbx_strand_id
1 'polypeptide(L)'
;MNKIVNILATLALLSSPYAVQAATTSTDPIVQGRVAMSDAEKAKKAEVKAARKEYSASKSQAKAELAAEKKENAAKAKAAAAEGKDALVVKRELDAASSATYKAKIKAADEKLGANKKASKSAMNEKKAEATEKMEKDLKK
;
A
#
# COMPACT_ATOMS: atom_id res chain seq x y z
N MET A 1 -31.17 19.12 19.63
CA MET A 1 -30.03 19.95 19.15
C MET A 1 -28.76 19.40 19.79
N ASN A 2 -27.58 19.57 19.16
CA ASN A 2 -26.23 19.37 19.76
C ASN A 2 -25.40 18.10 19.43
N LYS A 3 -25.63 17.41 18.30
CA LYS A 3 -24.60 16.47 17.78
C LYS A 3 -23.79 17.03 16.60
N ILE A 4 -24.37 17.96 15.84
CA ILE A 4 -23.72 18.56 14.66
C ILE A 4 -22.77 19.70 15.05
N VAL A 5 -23.08 20.43 16.14
CA VAL A 5 -22.27 21.57 16.59
C VAL A 5 -20.89 21.15 17.11
N ASN A 6 -20.75 19.91 17.61
CA ASN A 6 -19.49 19.44 18.18
C ASN A 6 -18.46 19.00 17.14
N ILE A 7 -18.88 18.73 15.89
CA ILE A 7 -17.99 18.32 14.79
C ILE A 7 -17.32 19.55 14.14
N LEU A 8 -18.01 20.68 14.11
CA LEU A 8 -17.46 21.94 13.59
C LEU A 8 -16.38 22.54 14.50
N ALA A 9 -16.49 22.38 15.82
CA ALA A 9 -15.46 22.83 16.76
C ALA A 9 -14.17 21.97 16.69
N THR A 10 -14.27 20.70 16.28
CA THR A 10 -13.08 19.85 16.09
C THR A 10 -12.35 20.15 14.79
N LEU A 11 -13.05 20.67 13.78
CA LEU A 11 -12.43 21.01 12.50
C LEU A 11 -11.58 22.30 12.56
N ALA A 12 -11.92 23.23 13.46
CA ALA A 12 -11.20 24.49 13.64
C ALA A 12 -9.91 24.38 14.47
N LEU A 13 -9.72 23.28 15.22
CA LEU A 13 -8.49 23.04 16.00
C LEU A 13 -7.39 22.33 15.20
N LEU A 14 -7.69 21.77 14.03
CA LEU A 14 -6.68 21.20 13.13
C LEU A 14 -6.03 22.23 12.20
N SER A 15 -6.52 23.48 12.18
CA SER A 15 -5.94 24.56 11.37
C SER A 15 -5.00 25.47 12.14
N SER A 16 -4.57 25.10 13.35
CA SER A 16 -3.47 25.83 13.98
C SER A 16 -2.19 25.47 13.22
N PRO A 17 -1.54 26.43 12.52
CA PRO A 17 -0.24 26.19 11.94
C PRO A 17 0.68 25.93 13.12
N TYR A 18 1.03 24.66 13.33
CA TYR A 18 2.17 24.29 14.15
C TYR A 18 3.26 25.29 13.85
N ALA A 19 3.65 26.00 14.91
CA ALA A 19 4.76 26.91 14.93
C ALA A 19 5.82 26.37 13.98
N VAL A 20 6.07 27.12 12.92
CA VAL A 20 7.19 26.89 12.02
C VAL A 20 8.41 27.06 12.90
N GLN A 21 8.81 25.97 13.53
CA GLN A 21 10.16 25.81 13.99
C GLN A 21 10.95 25.76 12.68
N ALA A 22 11.36 26.95 12.25
CA ALA A 22 12.37 27.11 11.23
C ALA A 22 13.58 26.34 11.76
N ALA A 23 13.64 25.05 11.43
CA ALA A 23 14.86 24.29 11.52
C ALA A 23 15.84 25.11 10.68
N THR A 24 16.74 25.81 11.36
CA THR A 24 17.86 26.45 10.69
C THR A 24 18.54 25.33 9.93
N THR A 25 18.33 25.32 8.62
CA THR A 25 18.96 24.34 7.74
C THR A 25 20.45 24.62 7.87
N SER A 26 21.18 23.68 8.49
CA SER A 26 22.62 23.81 8.65
C SER A 26 23.21 24.15 7.29
N THR A 27 24.09 25.14 7.22
CA THR A 27 24.79 25.51 5.97
C THR A 27 25.98 24.60 5.71
N ASP A 28 26.36 23.75 6.68
CA ASP A 28 27.42 22.76 6.52
C ASP A 28 26.98 21.71 5.48
N PRO A 29 27.70 21.57 4.35
CA PRO A 29 27.35 20.64 3.29
C PRO A 29 27.27 19.19 3.80
N ILE A 30 28.10 18.78 4.76
CA ILE A 30 28.10 17.43 5.34
C ILE A 30 26.80 17.19 6.11
N VAL A 31 26.36 18.17 6.90
CA VAL A 31 25.11 18.06 7.67
C VAL A 31 23.91 18.06 6.73
N GLN A 32 23.90 18.92 5.69
CA GLN A 32 22.84 18.92 4.67
C GLN A 32 22.71 17.58 3.94
N GLY A 33 23.83 17.00 3.51
CA GLY A 33 23.80 15.72 2.80
C GLY A 33 23.38 14.55 3.69
N ARG A 34 23.78 14.54 4.98
CA ARG A 34 23.27 13.53 5.95
C ARG A 34 21.75 13.64 6.15
N VAL A 35 21.22 14.86 6.24
CA VAL A 35 19.77 15.09 6.35
C VAL A 35 19.05 14.60 5.09
N ALA A 36 19.55 14.95 3.90
CA ALA A 36 18.98 14.50 2.63
C ALA A 36 18.96 12.97 2.50
N MET A 37 20.03 12.29 2.91
CA MET A 37 20.08 10.82 2.93
C MET A 37 19.07 10.21 3.91
N SER A 38 18.94 10.78 5.11
CA SER A 38 17.96 10.35 6.12
C SER A 38 16.53 10.52 5.62
N ASP A 39 16.24 11.64 4.97
CA ASP A 39 14.90 11.91 4.43
C ASP A 39 14.57 11.00 3.24
N ALA A 40 15.55 10.65 2.40
CA ALA A 40 15.38 9.63 1.36
C ALA A 40 15.04 8.25 1.96
N GLU A 41 15.66 7.87 3.08
CA GLU A 41 15.32 6.62 3.79
C GLU A 41 13.92 6.64 4.40
N LYS A 42 13.53 7.77 5.02
CA LYS A 42 12.17 7.97 5.55
C LYS A 42 11.13 7.90 4.45
N ALA A 43 11.37 8.54 3.30
CA ALA A 43 10.50 8.51 2.14
C ALA A 43 10.29 7.07 1.64
N LYS A 44 11.38 6.32 1.43
CA LYS A 44 11.30 4.89 1.08
C LYS A 44 10.49 4.08 2.09
N LYS A 45 10.70 4.30 3.39
CA LYS A 45 9.98 3.58 4.45
C LYS A 45 8.48 3.89 4.41
N ALA A 46 8.11 5.14 4.16
CA ALA A 46 6.72 5.57 4.01
C ALA A 46 6.06 4.93 2.79
N GLU A 47 6.71 4.97 1.62
CA GLU A 47 6.22 4.36 0.38
C GLU A 47 6.02 2.84 0.53
N VAL A 48 7.01 2.13 1.09
CA VAL A 48 6.90 0.69 1.32
C VAL A 48 5.78 0.38 2.33
N LYS A 49 5.57 1.23 3.34
CA LYS A 49 4.46 1.06 4.30
C LYS A 49 3.10 1.26 3.62
N ALA A 50 2.96 2.26 2.75
CA ALA A 50 1.76 2.48 1.96
C ALA A 50 1.47 1.29 1.03
N ALA A 51 2.47 0.82 0.29
CA ALA A 51 2.33 -0.35 -0.58
C ALA A 51 1.96 -1.63 0.19
N ARG A 52 2.47 -1.83 1.41
CA ARG A 52 2.05 -2.96 2.27
C ARG A 52 0.60 -2.84 2.72
N LYS A 53 0.12 -1.63 3.02
CA LYS A 53 -1.30 -1.39 3.36
C LYS A 53 -2.20 -1.72 2.17
N GLU A 54 -1.85 -1.25 0.97
CA GLU A 54 -2.56 -1.61 -0.26
C GLU A 54 -2.61 -3.12 -0.46
N TYR A 55 -1.47 -3.80 -0.36
CA TYR A 55 -1.41 -5.26 -0.46
C TYR A 55 -2.34 -5.95 0.54
N SER A 56 -2.34 -5.50 1.80
CA SER A 56 -3.21 -6.08 2.83
C SER A 56 -4.70 -5.88 2.52
N ALA A 57 -5.06 -4.71 1.97
CA ALA A 57 -6.42 -4.41 1.54
C ALA A 57 -6.82 -5.31 0.35
N SER A 58 -5.99 -5.40 -0.68
CA SER A 58 -6.23 -6.28 -1.84
C SER A 58 -6.36 -7.75 -1.43
N LYS A 59 -5.53 -8.22 -0.50
CA LYS A 59 -5.61 -9.59 0.04
C LYS A 59 -6.91 -9.84 0.81
N SER A 60 -7.34 -8.87 1.62
CA SER A 60 -8.60 -8.95 2.37
C SER A 60 -9.79 -8.98 1.42
N GLN A 61 -9.80 -8.10 0.42
CA GLN A 61 -10.84 -8.05 -0.60
C GLN A 61 -10.91 -9.36 -1.40
N ALA A 62 -9.79 -9.86 -1.92
CA ALA A 62 -9.76 -11.12 -2.65
C ALA A 62 -10.26 -12.31 -1.81
N LYS A 63 -10.00 -12.32 -0.50
CA LYS A 63 -10.52 -13.34 0.42
C LYS A 63 -12.04 -13.21 0.61
N ALA A 64 -12.56 -12.00 0.72
CA ALA A 64 -13.99 -11.75 0.83
C ALA A 64 -14.73 -12.16 -0.46
N GLU A 65 -14.17 -11.82 -1.62
CA GLU A 65 -14.67 -12.23 -2.93
C GLU A 65 -14.69 -13.76 -3.07
N LEU A 66 -13.60 -14.46 -2.70
CA LEU A 66 -13.58 -15.93 -2.71
C LEU A 66 -14.67 -16.54 -1.81
N ALA A 67 -14.93 -15.94 -0.64
CA ALA A 67 -15.97 -16.43 0.25
C ALA A 67 -17.39 -16.19 -0.32
N ALA A 68 -17.60 -15.06 -1.01
CA ALA A 68 -18.84 -14.76 -1.72
C ALA A 68 -19.05 -15.71 -2.90
N GLU A 69 -18.02 -15.90 -3.73
CA GLU A 69 -18.05 -16.83 -4.88
C GLU A 69 -18.34 -18.26 -4.43
N LYS A 70 -17.73 -18.75 -3.34
CA LYS A 70 -18.04 -20.09 -2.81
C LYS A 70 -19.49 -20.26 -2.35
N LYS A 71 -20.10 -19.19 -1.81
CA LYS A 71 -21.54 -19.22 -1.45
C LYS A 71 -22.41 -19.27 -2.71
N GLU A 72 -22.06 -18.50 -3.74
CA GLU A 72 -22.75 -18.51 -5.02
C GLU A 72 -22.58 -19.85 -5.75
N ASN A 73 -21.38 -20.43 -5.74
CA ASN A 73 -21.08 -21.74 -6.31
C ASN A 73 -21.90 -22.84 -5.64
N ALA A 74 -22.11 -22.77 -4.32
CA ALA A 74 -22.98 -23.70 -3.61
C ALA A 74 -24.45 -23.57 -4.05
N ALA A 75 -24.93 -22.37 -4.35
CA ALA A 75 -26.27 -22.16 -4.90
C ALA A 75 -26.37 -22.70 -6.35
N LYS A 76 -25.37 -22.43 -7.19
CA LYS A 76 -25.28 -22.97 -8.56
C LYS A 76 -25.23 -24.50 -8.59
N ALA A 77 -24.47 -25.11 -7.68
CA ALA A 77 -24.41 -26.56 -7.52
C ALA A 77 -25.75 -27.17 -7.11
N LYS A 78 -26.50 -26.51 -6.21
CA LYS A 78 -27.86 -26.93 -5.85
C LYS A 78 -28.84 -26.81 -7.02
N ALA A 79 -28.73 -25.76 -7.83
CA ALA A 79 -29.54 -25.61 -9.04
C ALA A 79 -29.20 -26.70 -10.07
N ALA A 80 -27.92 -27.01 -10.26
CA ALA A 80 -27.47 -28.09 -11.14
C ALA A 80 -27.98 -29.48 -10.68
N ALA A 81 -28.13 -29.70 -9.36
CA ALA A 81 -28.74 -30.91 -8.81
C ALA A 81 -30.19 -31.10 -9.29
N ALA A 82 -30.95 -30.00 -9.41
CA ALA A 82 -32.33 -30.03 -9.91
C ALA A 82 -32.42 -30.35 -11.40
N GLU A 83 -31.33 -30.14 -12.15
CA GLU A 83 -31.18 -30.52 -13.57
C GLU A 83 -30.63 -31.94 -13.75
N GLY A 84 -30.50 -32.72 -12.68
CA GLY A 84 -29.97 -34.09 -12.72
C GLY A 84 -28.44 -34.19 -12.87
N LYS A 85 -27.71 -33.07 -12.70
CA LYS A 85 -26.24 -33.06 -12.68
C LYS A 85 -25.72 -33.36 -11.26
N ASP A 86 -24.51 -33.93 -11.17
CA ASP A 86 -23.86 -34.16 -9.88
C ASP A 86 -23.43 -32.83 -9.25
N ALA A 87 -24.15 -32.43 -8.19
CA ALA A 87 -23.91 -31.20 -7.46
C ALA A 87 -22.50 -31.13 -6.84
N LEU A 88 -21.92 -32.26 -6.42
CA LEU A 88 -20.59 -32.27 -5.81
C LEU A 88 -19.51 -32.02 -6.87
N VAL A 89 -19.66 -32.62 -8.06
CA VAL A 89 -18.76 -32.39 -9.19
C VAL A 89 -18.84 -30.92 -9.63
N VAL A 90 -20.05 -30.39 -9.86
CA VAL A 90 -20.26 -29.00 -10.26
C VAL A 90 -19.70 -28.02 -9.22
N LYS A 91 -19.95 -28.27 -7.92
CA LYS A 91 -19.38 -27.42 -6.86
C LYS A 91 -17.85 -27.43 -6.89
N ARG A 92 -17.24 -28.61 -7.05
CA ARG A 92 -15.78 -28.75 -7.03
C ARG A 92 -15.12 -28.01 -8.19
N GLU A 93 -15.70 -28.08 -9.38
CA GLU A 93 -15.21 -27.38 -10.57
C GLU A 93 -15.30 -25.86 -10.40
N LEU A 94 -16.46 -25.37 -9.93
CA LEU A 94 -16.66 -23.93 -9.68
C LEU A 94 -15.73 -23.41 -8.57
N ASP A 95 -15.58 -24.16 -7.47
CA ASP A 95 -14.67 -23.78 -6.38
C ASP A 95 -13.19 -23.82 -6.82
N ALA A 96 -12.82 -24.71 -7.74
CA ALA A 96 -11.48 -24.75 -8.32
C ALA A 96 -11.23 -23.50 -9.19
N ALA A 97 -12.20 -23.10 -10.02
CA ALA A 97 -12.12 -21.88 -10.82
C ALA A 97 -12.00 -20.63 -9.94
N SER A 98 -12.88 -20.48 -8.94
CA SER A 98 -12.82 -19.37 -7.96
C SER A 98 -11.48 -19.33 -7.21
N SER A 99 -10.95 -20.49 -6.84
CA SER A 99 -9.65 -20.58 -6.17
C SER A 99 -8.48 -20.19 -7.09
N ALA A 100 -8.56 -20.50 -8.39
CA ALA A 100 -7.57 -20.07 -9.37
C ALA A 100 -7.58 -18.55 -9.54
N THR A 101 -8.76 -17.95 -9.66
CA THR A 101 -8.93 -16.49 -9.72
C THR A 101 -8.39 -15.79 -8.47
N TYR A 102 -8.67 -16.34 -7.27
CA TYR A 102 -8.09 -15.83 -6.03
C TYR A 102 -6.55 -15.85 -6.05
N LYS A 103 -5.94 -16.98 -6.45
CA LYS A 103 -4.48 -17.09 -6.54
C LYS A 103 -3.88 -16.09 -7.51
N ALA A 104 -4.52 -15.87 -8.67
CA ALA A 104 -4.09 -14.88 -9.64
C ALA A 104 -4.12 -13.44 -9.06
N LYS A 105 -5.19 -13.08 -8.35
CA LYS A 105 -5.31 -11.77 -7.68
C LYS A 105 -4.21 -11.56 -6.62
N ILE A 106 -3.93 -12.58 -5.81
CA ILE A 106 -2.86 -12.52 -4.80
C ILE A 106 -1.49 -12.38 -5.47
N LYS A 107 -1.22 -13.18 -6.51
CA LYS A 107 0.04 -13.11 -7.26
C LYS A 107 0.28 -11.72 -7.85
N ALA A 108 -0.73 -11.12 -8.49
CA ALA A 108 -0.65 -9.77 -9.02
C ALA A 108 -0.38 -8.72 -7.92
N ALA A 109 -1.01 -8.86 -6.75
CA ALA A 109 -0.76 -7.98 -5.62
C ALA A 109 0.66 -8.13 -5.04
N ASP A 110 1.19 -9.36 -4.97
CA ASP A 110 2.57 -9.64 -4.56
C ASP A 110 3.59 -9.05 -5.54
N GLU A 111 3.36 -9.20 -6.85
CA GLU A 111 4.20 -8.62 -7.90
C GLU A 111 4.22 -7.09 -7.81
N LYS A 112 3.05 -6.45 -7.65
CA LYS A 112 2.95 -4.99 -7.45
C LYS A 112 3.73 -4.54 -6.21
N LEU A 113 3.60 -5.23 -5.07
CA LEU A 113 4.34 -4.92 -3.85
C LEU A 113 5.87 -5.08 -4.07
N GLY A 114 6.27 -6.13 -4.78
CA GLY A 114 7.67 -6.38 -5.15
C GLY A 114 8.24 -5.27 -6.02
N ALA A 115 7.52 -4.84 -7.05
CA ALA A 115 7.89 -3.75 -7.94
C ALA A 115 8.05 -2.43 -7.18
N ASN A 116 7.07 -2.07 -6.34
CA ASN A 116 7.15 -0.85 -5.51
C ASN A 116 8.36 -0.87 -4.58
N LYS A 117 8.65 -2.00 -3.92
CA LYS A 117 9.86 -2.12 -3.07
C LYS A 117 11.15 -1.90 -3.85
N LYS A 118 11.24 -2.41 -5.09
CA LYS A 118 12.41 -2.23 -5.95
C LYS A 118 12.54 -0.76 -6.39
N ALA A 119 11.44 -0.17 -6.86
CA ALA A 119 11.39 1.23 -7.27
C ALA A 119 11.78 2.19 -6.14
N SER A 120 11.16 2.07 -4.95
CA SER A 120 11.50 2.90 -3.78
C SER A 120 12.95 2.71 -3.32
N LYS A 121 13.55 1.53 -3.52
CA LYS A 121 14.97 1.30 -3.22
C LYS A 121 15.87 1.99 -4.25
N SER A 122 15.54 1.94 -5.54
CA SER A 122 16.29 2.63 -6.59
C SER A 122 16.27 4.14 -6.38
N ALA A 123 15.08 4.71 -6.19
CA ALA A 123 14.90 6.14 -5.96
C ALA A 123 15.66 6.64 -4.71
N MET A 124 15.72 5.83 -3.65
CA MET A 124 16.53 6.14 -2.47
C MET A 124 18.03 6.13 -2.79
N ASN A 125 18.51 5.16 -3.56
CA ASN A 125 19.92 5.07 -3.94
C ASN A 125 20.34 6.25 -4.83
N GLU A 126 19.50 6.63 -5.80
CA GLU A 126 19.71 7.79 -6.68
C GLU A 126 19.81 9.08 -5.84
N LYS A 127 18.86 9.32 -4.94
CA LYS A 127 18.91 10.48 -4.03
C LYS A 127 20.14 10.49 -3.12
N LYS A 128 20.61 9.32 -2.68
CA LYS A 128 21.86 9.22 -1.90
C LYS A 128 23.08 9.57 -2.74
N ALA A 129 23.14 9.11 -3.99
CA ALA A 129 24.22 9.42 -4.91
C ALA A 129 24.27 10.92 -5.21
N GLU A 130 23.13 11.53 -5.53
CA GLU A 130 22.99 12.98 -5.74
C GLU A 130 23.43 13.79 -4.52
N ALA A 131 22.98 13.40 -3.32
CA ALA A 131 23.38 14.07 -2.08
C ALA A 131 24.90 13.97 -1.83
N THR A 132 25.50 12.83 -2.15
CA THR A 132 26.95 12.61 -2.00
C THR A 132 27.75 13.44 -3.01
N GLU A 133 27.33 13.44 -4.28
CA GLU A 133 27.97 14.22 -5.34
C GLU A 133 27.90 15.72 -5.04
N LYS A 134 26.76 16.21 -4.53
CA LYS A 134 26.60 17.60 -4.15
C LYS A 134 27.53 17.98 -2.99
N MET A 135 27.59 17.16 -1.94
CA MET A 135 28.53 17.38 -0.82
C MET A 135 29.97 17.46 -1.31
N GLU A 136 30.38 16.56 -2.19
CA GLU A 136 31.74 16.53 -2.71
C GLU A 136 32.07 17.79 -3.53
N LYS A 137 31.13 18.27 -4.34
CA LYS A 137 31.29 19.53 -5.09
C LYS A 137 31.39 20.73 -4.17
N ASP A 138 30.56 20.80 -3.13
CA ASP A 138 30.51 21.93 -2.21
C ASP A 138 31.71 21.96 -1.24
N LEU A 139 32.32 20.81 -0.93
CA LEU A 139 33.56 20.70 -0.15
C LEU A 139 34.83 21.05 -0.94
N LYS A 140 34.78 21.01 -2.28
CA LYS A 140 35.91 21.35 -3.18
C LYS A 140 35.91 22.81 -3.64
N LYS A 141 34.92 23.60 -3.24
CA LYS A 141 34.83 25.05 -3.50
C LYS A 141 35.34 25.82 -2.30
#